data_AF-A0A6G1CNJ1-F1
#
_entry.id   AF-A0A6G1CNJ1-F1
#
_cell.length_a   1.000
_cell.length_b   1.000
_cell.length_c   1.000
_cell.angle_alpha   90.00
_cell.angle_beta   90.00
_cell.angle_gamma   90.00
#
_symmetry.space_group_name_H-M   'P 1'
#
loop_
_entity.id
_entity.type
_entity.pdbx_description
1 polymer ?
#
loop_
_entity_poly.entity_id
_entity_poly.type
_entity_poly.pdbx_seq_one_letter_code
_entity_poly.pdbx_strand_id
1 'polypeptide(L)'
;MAEATSYEEQRRRQVEENKRKLEELRLHHLSAAVREAAAKPSPTKPRKRKARAPPGVGEDVPLRRSGRVASLLEKPKYRDEFQDLEKKIRRSYGGKRRDLSNRVYATDEEREYAITIAQELEEKLGSDHPIFIKPMLQSHVTGGFWLGLPTHFSRKYLPKRDETIVLVDEVDDEFDTLYLANKGGLSGGWRGFSIAHKLVDGDCLLFQLIQRTKFKVYIIRASSYYETDN
;
A
#
# COMPACT_ATOMS: atom_id res chain seq x y z
N MET A 1 32.45 42.72 -21.38
CA MET A 1 31.99 42.77 -19.98
C MET A 1 30.66 43.52 -19.77
N ALA A 2 29.94 43.96 -20.82
CA ALA A 2 28.72 44.77 -20.69
C ALA A 2 27.38 43.98 -20.67
N GLU A 3 27.38 42.68 -20.97
CA GLU A 3 26.15 41.88 -21.04
C GLU A 3 25.71 41.33 -19.67
N ALA A 4 26.66 41.04 -18.78
CA ALA A 4 26.36 40.53 -17.43
C ALA A 4 25.61 41.57 -16.57
N THR A 5 25.89 42.87 -16.76
CA THR A 5 25.21 43.96 -16.04
C THR A 5 23.75 44.10 -16.48
N SER A 6 23.44 43.88 -17.75
CA SER A 6 22.07 43.97 -18.27
C SER A 6 21.15 42.87 -17.72
N TYR A 7 21.65 41.63 -17.65
CA TYR A 7 20.89 40.52 -17.05
C TYR A 7 20.65 40.73 -15.55
N GLU A 8 21.65 41.20 -14.81
CA GLU A 8 21.50 41.47 -13.38
C GLU A 8 20.50 42.60 -13.11
N GLU A 9 20.46 43.63 -13.96
CA GLU A 9 19.47 44.70 -13.87
C GLU A 9 18.05 44.21 -14.15
N GLN A 10 17.84 43.39 -15.19
CA GLN A 10 16.53 42.80 -15.48
C GLN A 10 16.04 41.91 -14.35
N ARG A 11 16.93 41.10 -13.76
CA ARG A 11 16.62 40.26 -12.60
C ARG A 11 16.19 41.11 -11.40
N ARG A 12 16.87 42.23 -11.13
CA ARG A 12 16.49 43.15 -10.04
C ARG A 12 15.11 43.76 -10.26
N ARG A 13 14.80 44.21 -11.49
CA ARG A 13 13.48 44.75 -11.84
C ARG A 13 12.36 43.73 -11.62
N GLN A 14 12.55 42.49 -12.06
CA GLN A 14 11.56 41.43 -11.83
C GLN A 14 11.35 41.13 -10.34
N VAL A 15 12.42 41.14 -9.53
CA VAL A 15 12.32 40.94 -8.08
C VAL A 15 11.55 42.09 -7.43
N GLU A 16 11.78 43.33 -7.86
CA GLU A 16 11.04 44.50 -7.36
C GLU A 16 9.57 44.48 -7.75
N GLU A 17 9.24 44.12 -8.99
CA GLU A 17 7.85 43.94 -9.42
C GLU A 17 7.14 42.85 -8.63
N ASN A 18 7.82 41.72 -8.37
CA ASN A 18 7.26 40.64 -7.56
C ASN A 18 7.03 41.08 -6.11
N LYS A 19 7.92 41.90 -5.54
CA LYS A 19 7.69 42.49 -4.20
C LYS A 19 6.47 43.41 -4.19
N ARG A 20 6.31 44.27 -5.21
CA ARG A 20 5.12 45.14 -5.32
C ARG A 20 3.83 44.34 -5.41
N LYS A 21 3.79 43.28 -6.23
CA LYS A 21 2.63 42.38 -6.33
C LYS A 21 2.32 41.68 -5.00
N LEU A 22 3.34 41.31 -4.24
CA LEU A 22 3.20 40.66 -2.94
C LEU A 22 2.60 41.62 -1.89
N GLU A 23 2.98 42.90 -1.95
CA GLU A 23 2.42 43.98 -1.13
C GLU A 23 0.99 44.33 -1.54
N GLU A 24 0.71 44.46 -2.84
CA GLU A 24 -0.62 44.73 -3.39
C GLU A 24 -1.63 43.67 -2.96
N LEU A 25 -1.25 42.40 -3.04
CA LEU A 25 -2.07 41.27 -2.59
C LEU A 25 -2.08 41.09 -1.06
N ARG A 26 -1.41 41.97 -0.31
CA ARG A 26 -1.28 41.95 1.16
C ARG A 26 -0.85 40.59 1.72
N LEU A 27 -0.10 39.82 0.95
CA LEU A 27 0.23 38.44 1.26
C LEU A 27 1.12 38.32 2.51
N HIS A 28 1.96 39.31 2.76
CA HIS A 28 2.75 39.40 4.00
C HIS A 28 1.86 39.43 5.25
N HIS A 29 0.81 40.23 5.24
CA HIS A 29 -0.12 40.36 6.37
C HIS A 29 -0.93 39.07 6.57
N LEU A 30 -1.40 38.45 5.48
CA LEU A 30 -2.10 37.17 5.54
C LEU A 30 -1.21 36.04 6.09
N SER A 31 0.05 35.99 5.67
CA SER A 31 1.00 34.99 6.16
C SER A 31 1.31 35.15 7.66
N ALA A 32 1.37 36.39 8.16
CA ALA A 32 1.55 36.68 9.58
C ALA A 32 0.31 36.27 10.39
N ALA A 33 -0.89 36.62 9.92
CA ALA A 33 -2.15 36.26 10.58
C ALA A 33 -2.34 34.73 10.69
N VAL A 34 -1.97 33.97 9.65
CA VAL A 34 -2.03 32.49 9.68
C VAL A 34 -1.03 31.93 10.70
N ARG A 35 0.19 32.49 10.78
CA ARG A 35 1.18 32.08 11.79
C ARG A 35 0.69 32.36 13.21
N GLU A 36 0.10 33.52 13.46
CA GLU A 36 -0.49 33.86 14.75
C GLU A 36 -1.69 32.97 15.10
N ALA A 37 -2.53 32.64 14.11
CA ALA A 37 -3.64 31.72 14.30
C ALA A 37 -3.16 30.30 14.62
N ALA A 38 -2.06 29.85 14.01
CA ALA A 38 -1.44 28.56 14.30
C ALA A 38 -0.71 28.51 15.65
N ALA A 39 -0.25 29.66 16.16
CA ALA A 39 0.40 29.77 17.47
C ALA A 39 -0.59 29.67 18.64
N LYS A 40 -1.88 29.88 18.40
CA LYS A 40 -2.91 29.69 19.43
C LYS A 40 -3.19 28.18 19.60
N PRO A 41 -2.92 27.58 20.78
CA PRO A 41 -3.29 26.20 21.01
C PRO A 41 -4.82 26.08 21.00
N SER A 42 -5.36 25.24 20.12
CA SER A 42 -6.78 24.87 20.16
C SER A 42 -7.10 24.25 21.53
N PRO A 43 -8.30 24.48 22.11
CA PRO A 43 -8.68 23.86 23.37
C PRO A 43 -8.97 22.37 23.10
N THR A 44 -7.94 21.54 23.16
CA THR A 44 -8.09 20.09 23.14
C THR A 44 -8.79 19.68 24.43
N LYS A 45 -10.11 19.42 24.36
CA LYS A 45 -10.82 18.75 25.44
C LYS A 45 -10.12 17.41 25.71
N PRO A 46 -9.71 17.11 26.95
CA PRO A 46 -9.10 15.82 27.25
C PRO A 46 -10.14 14.72 27.00
N ARG A 47 -9.80 13.72 26.18
CA ARG A 47 -10.60 12.50 26.04
C ARG A 47 -10.59 11.78 27.38
N LYS A 48 -11.65 11.91 28.17
CA LYS A 48 -11.88 11.05 29.33
C LYS A 48 -12.00 9.61 28.83
N ARG A 49 -10.97 8.78 29.06
CA ARG A 49 -11.08 7.33 28.94
C ARG A 49 -12.02 6.85 30.04
N LYS A 50 -13.19 6.31 29.70
CA LYS A 50 -14.01 5.57 30.66
C LYS A 50 -13.22 4.34 31.10
N ALA A 51 -12.98 4.20 32.39
CA ALA A 51 -12.49 2.95 32.97
C ALA A 51 -13.53 1.85 32.72
N ARG A 52 -13.09 0.68 32.25
CA ARG A 52 -13.95 -0.50 32.13
C ARG A 52 -14.14 -1.06 33.54
N ALA A 53 -15.38 -1.15 34.01
CA ALA A 53 -15.68 -1.79 35.29
C ALA A 53 -15.33 -3.29 35.24
N PRO A 54 -14.97 -3.91 36.39
CA PRO A 54 -14.64 -5.33 36.45
C PRO A 54 -15.87 -6.19 36.08
N PRO A 55 -15.66 -7.41 35.55
CA PRO A 55 -16.76 -8.27 35.14
C PRO A 55 -17.42 -8.90 36.37
N GLY A 56 -18.76 -8.75 36.46
CA GLY A 56 -19.60 -9.55 37.34
C GLY A 56 -20.09 -8.85 38.62
N VAL A 57 -21.01 -7.89 38.50
CA VAL A 57 -22.06 -7.60 39.50
C VAL A 57 -23.24 -6.94 38.76
N GLY A 58 -24.44 -7.53 38.86
CA GLY A 58 -25.71 -6.89 38.51
C GLY A 58 -26.34 -7.37 37.22
N GLU A 59 -26.96 -8.55 37.28
CA GLU A 59 -28.08 -8.91 36.41
C GLU A 59 -29.22 -7.89 36.63
N ASP A 60 -29.98 -7.62 35.56
CA ASP A 60 -31.21 -6.82 35.51
C ASP A 60 -31.12 -5.28 35.63
N VAL A 61 -30.32 -4.65 34.76
CA VAL A 61 -30.57 -3.26 34.35
C VAL A 61 -30.94 -3.23 32.86
N PRO A 62 -32.14 -2.76 32.48
CA PRO A 62 -32.46 -2.63 31.06
C PRO A 62 -31.51 -1.62 30.42
N LEU A 63 -30.83 -2.04 29.35
CA LEU A 63 -30.00 -1.16 28.53
C LEU A 63 -30.86 0.05 28.13
N ARG A 64 -30.44 1.25 28.56
CA ARG A 64 -31.09 2.52 28.21
C ARG A 64 -30.98 2.74 26.69
N ARG A 65 -31.93 2.19 25.93
CA ARG A 65 -32.05 2.40 24.49
C ARG A 65 -32.48 3.85 24.28
N SER A 66 -31.83 4.55 23.35
CA SER A 66 -32.21 5.92 23.02
C SER A 66 -33.68 5.96 22.63
N GLY A 67 -34.47 6.87 23.22
CA GLY A 67 -35.87 7.11 22.89
C GLY A 67 -36.04 7.82 21.53
N ARG A 68 -35.46 7.27 20.47
CA ARG A 68 -35.83 7.66 19.10
C ARG A 68 -36.90 6.67 18.65
N VAL A 69 -38.09 7.20 18.41
CA VAL A 69 -39.29 6.49 17.98
C VAL A 69 -38.98 5.53 16.82
N ALA A 70 -39.28 4.25 17.00
CA ALA A 70 -39.09 3.17 16.03
C ALA A 70 -40.28 3.06 15.05
N SER A 71 -40.78 4.19 14.56
CA SER A 71 -41.76 4.24 13.47
C SER A 71 -41.21 5.16 12.38
N LEU A 72 -40.16 4.70 11.70
CA LEU A 72 -39.77 5.27 10.42
C LEU A 72 -40.36 4.38 9.33
N LEU A 73 -41.07 5.00 8.40
CA LEU A 73 -41.53 4.41 7.15
C LEU A 73 -40.38 3.67 6.47
N GLU A 74 -40.73 2.59 5.75
CA GLU A 74 -39.78 1.74 5.03
C GLU A 74 -38.82 2.61 4.22
N LYS A 75 -37.52 2.51 4.53
CA LYS A 75 -36.50 3.40 3.98
C LYS A 75 -36.48 3.21 2.47
N PRO A 76 -36.53 4.28 1.64
CA PRO A 76 -36.29 4.14 0.21
C PRO A 76 -34.90 3.50 0.00
N LYS A 77 -34.85 2.42 -0.78
CA LYS A 77 -33.60 1.77 -1.19
C LYS A 77 -32.86 2.71 -2.14
N TYR A 78 -31.98 3.55 -1.62
CA TYR A 78 -31.00 4.33 -2.38
C TYR A 78 -29.85 3.45 -2.89
N ARG A 79 -30.17 2.33 -3.56
CA ARG A 79 -29.17 1.66 -4.40
C ARG A 79 -29.26 2.33 -5.77
N ASP A 80 -28.66 3.51 -5.87
CA ASP A 80 -28.21 3.99 -7.16
C ASP A 80 -27.17 2.98 -7.66
N GLU A 81 -27.40 2.43 -8.85
CA GLU A 81 -26.39 1.70 -9.59
C GLU A 81 -25.20 2.64 -9.78
N PHE A 82 -24.12 2.38 -9.05
CA PHE A 82 -22.89 3.13 -9.20
C PHE A 82 -22.29 2.80 -10.57
N GLN A 83 -22.64 3.59 -11.59
CA GLN A 83 -21.76 3.79 -12.73
C GLN A 83 -20.47 4.42 -12.21
N ASP A 84 -19.37 3.70 -12.44
CA ASP A 84 -17.97 4.06 -12.25
C ASP A 84 -17.69 5.46 -11.69
N LEU A 85 -17.78 5.60 -10.37
CA LEU A 85 -17.18 6.75 -9.70
C LEU A 85 -15.67 6.49 -9.62
N GLU A 86 -14.94 7.01 -10.60
CA GLU A 86 -13.49 7.19 -10.56
C GLU A 86 -13.08 7.61 -9.15
N LYS A 87 -12.48 6.68 -8.41
CA LYS A 87 -11.95 6.94 -7.08
C LYS A 87 -10.99 8.11 -7.21
N LYS A 88 -11.37 9.27 -6.67
CA LYS A 88 -10.51 10.46 -6.56
C LYS A 88 -9.18 10.06 -5.93
N ILE A 89 -8.22 9.79 -6.80
CA ILE A 89 -6.82 9.61 -6.47
C ILE A 89 -6.40 10.90 -5.77
N ARG A 90 -5.93 10.77 -4.51
CA ARG A 90 -5.28 11.87 -3.80
C ARG A 90 -4.21 12.41 -4.73
N ARG A 91 -4.35 13.68 -5.13
CA ARG A 91 -3.43 14.38 -6.03
C ARG A 91 -2.02 14.32 -5.44
N SER A 92 -1.22 13.36 -5.88
CA SER A 92 0.23 13.42 -5.75
C SER A 92 0.70 14.42 -6.78
N TYR A 93 1.31 15.51 -6.32
CA TYR A 93 2.02 16.45 -7.18
C TYR A 93 3.02 15.69 -8.06
N GLY A 94 2.90 15.84 -9.39
CA GLY A 94 4.02 15.71 -10.33
C GLY A 94 4.64 14.33 -10.58
N GLY A 95 3.90 13.21 -10.48
CA GLY A 95 4.40 11.92 -10.96
C GLY A 95 3.92 11.63 -12.38
N LYS A 96 4.83 11.26 -13.31
CA LYS A 96 4.46 10.65 -14.61
C LYS A 96 3.32 9.64 -14.36
N ARG A 97 2.24 9.68 -15.16
CA ARG A 97 1.17 8.68 -15.09
C ARG A 97 1.83 7.30 -15.03
N ARG A 98 1.58 6.53 -13.98
CA ARG A 98 2.04 5.13 -13.92
C ARG A 98 1.47 4.47 -15.17
N ASP A 99 2.32 3.83 -15.96
CA ASP A 99 1.86 3.07 -17.12
C ASP A 99 1.01 1.90 -16.60
N LEU A 100 -0.30 2.01 -16.77
CA LEU A 100 -1.27 1.00 -16.35
C LEU A 100 -1.70 0.09 -17.50
N SER A 101 -1.05 0.20 -18.67
CA SER A 101 -1.36 -0.63 -19.84
C SER A 101 -1.20 -2.13 -19.56
N ASN A 102 -0.27 -2.50 -18.66
CA ASN A 102 -0.01 -3.90 -18.26
C ASN A 102 -0.95 -4.41 -17.14
N ARG A 103 -2.06 -3.72 -16.87
CA ARG A 103 -3.02 -4.12 -15.83
C ARG A 103 -3.90 -5.26 -16.34
N VAL A 104 -3.49 -6.49 -16.03
CA VAL A 104 -4.30 -7.69 -16.19
C VAL A 104 -5.00 -7.98 -14.86
N TYR A 105 -6.23 -8.48 -14.93
CA TYR A 105 -6.96 -9.01 -13.79
C TYR A 105 -7.31 -10.46 -14.06
N ALA A 106 -6.82 -11.35 -13.22
CA ALA A 106 -7.22 -12.75 -13.27
C ALA A 106 -8.65 -12.94 -12.73
N THR A 107 -9.38 -13.87 -13.35
CA THR A 107 -10.66 -14.39 -12.86
C THR A 107 -10.46 -15.14 -11.54
N ASP A 108 -11.55 -15.36 -10.81
CA ASP A 108 -11.47 -16.08 -9.53
C ASP A 108 -11.07 -17.55 -9.75
N GLU A 109 -11.50 -18.17 -10.86
CA GLU A 109 -11.16 -19.54 -11.25
C GLU A 109 -9.64 -19.70 -11.51
N GLU A 110 -9.03 -18.76 -12.26
CA GLU A 110 -7.59 -18.76 -12.53
C GLU A 110 -6.77 -18.63 -11.24
N ARG A 111 -7.24 -17.81 -10.29
CA ARG A 111 -6.58 -17.63 -8.98
C ARG A 111 -6.65 -18.90 -8.16
N GLU A 112 -7.83 -19.51 -8.09
CA GLU A 112 -8.02 -20.76 -7.35
C GLU A 112 -7.13 -21.86 -7.91
N TYR A 113 -7.09 -22.01 -9.23
CA TYR A 113 -6.20 -22.95 -9.91
C TYR A 113 -4.72 -22.72 -9.57
N ALA A 114 -4.23 -21.47 -9.66
CA ALA A 114 -2.84 -21.18 -9.34
C ALA A 114 -2.50 -21.48 -7.85
N ILE A 115 -3.49 -21.32 -6.96
CA ILE A 115 -3.35 -21.65 -5.53
C ILE A 115 -3.33 -23.16 -5.32
N THR A 116 -4.20 -23.93 -5.97
CA THR A 116 -4.25 -25.39 -5.82
C THR A 116 -2.94 -26.03 -6.30
N ILE A 117 -2.43 -25.60 -7.46
CA ILE A 117 -1.14 -26.06 -7.96
C ILE A 117 0.00 -25.70 -6.99
N ALA A 118 -0.06 -24.53 -6.35
CA ALA A 118 0.93 -24.13 -5.35
C ALA A 118 0.90 -25.05 -4.11
N GLN A 119 -0.29 -25.44 -3.68
CA GLN A 119 -0.46 -26.36 -2.55
C GLN A 119 0.07 -27.75 -2.88
N GLU A 120 -0.22 -28.27 -4.08
CA GLU A 120 0.34 -29.55 -4.53
C GLU A 120 1.87 -29.51 -4.60
N LEU A 121 2.45 -28.39 -5.04
CA LEU A 121 3.90 -28.20 -5.06
C LEU A 121 4.48 -28.12 -3.65
N GLU A 122 3.82 -27.44 -2.71
CA GLU A 122 4.20 -27.41 -1.30
C GLU A 122 4.26 -28.83 -0.71
N GLU A 123 3.27 -29.67 -1.00
CA GLU A 123 3.24 -31.07 -0.56
C GLU A 123 4.37 -31.90 -1.18
N LYS A 124 4.66 -31.69 -2.48
CA LYS A 124 5.74 -32.39 -3.20
C LYS A 124 7.13 -32.04 -2.68
N LEU A 125 7.34 -30.79 -2.24
CA LEU A 125 8.64 -30.31 -1.75
C LEU A 125 8.98 -30.83 -0.34
N GLY A 126 7.99 -31.28 0.43
CA GLY A 126 8.18 -31.80 1.78
C GLY A 126 8.48 -30.71 2.83
N SER A 127 8.83 -31.14 4.06
CA SER A 127 8.91 -30.26 5.24
C SER A 127 10.31 -29.79 5.62
N ASP A 128 11.33 -30.02 4.79
CA ASP A 128 12.73 -29.75 5.16
C ASP A 128 13.00 -28.26 5.42
N HIS A 129 12.27 -27.40 4.71
CA HIS A 129 12.41 -25.95 4.79
C HIS A 129 11.05 -25.29 5.05
N PRO A 130 11.00 -24.17 5.80
CA PRO A 130 9.78 -23.41 5.95
C PRO A 130 9.31 -22.84 4.61
N ILE A 131 8.07 -23.18 4.24
CA ILE A 131 7.41 -22.72 3.01
C ILE A 131 6.24 -21.82 3.35
N PHE A 132 5.92 -20.88 2.47
CA PHE A 132 4.61 -20.25 2.42
C PHE A 132 4.21 -19.91 0.99
N ILE A 133 2.91 -19.99 0.74
CA ILE A 133 2.29 -19.63 -0.54
C ILE A 133 1.83 -18.18 -0.49
N LYS A 134 2.02 -17.46 -1.60
CA LYS A 134 1.64 -16.06 -1.73
C LYS A 134 1.00 -15.80 -3.10
N PRO A 135 -0.33 -15.64 -3.14
CA PRO A 135 -1.03 -15.17 -4.34
C PRO A 135 -0.64 -13.71 -4.65
N MET A 136 -0.36 -13.43 -5.93
CA MET A 136 -0.04 -12.09 -6.41
C MET A 136 -1.33 -11.30 -6.63
N LEU A 137 -1.32 -10.11 -6.02
CA LEU A 137 -2.32 -9.10 -6.23
C LEU A 137 -1.70 -8.00 -7.07
N GLN A 138 -2.55 -7.27 -7.76
CA GLN A 138 -2.13 -6.16 -8.58
C GLN A 138 -1.29 -5.07 -7.84
N SER A 139 -1.52 -4.89 -6.54
CA SER A 139 -0.71 -4.00 -5.70
C SER A 139 0.74 -4.46 -5.56
N HIS A 140 0.98 -5.77 -5.61
CA HIS A 140 2.30 -6.39 -5.55
C HIS A 140 3.06 -6.27 -6.89
N VAL A 141 2.37 -6.33 -8.03
CA VAL A 141 3.04 -6.51 -9.35
C VAL A 141 2.92 -5.34 -10.34
N THR A 142 1.91 -4.45 -10.24
CA THR A 142 1.73 -3.35 -11.23
C THR A 142 1.76 -1.98 -10.57
N GLY A 143 1.12 -1.84 -9.41
CA GLY A 143 0.82 -0.52 -8.84
C GLY A 143 1.81 -0.02 -7.80
N GLY A 144 2.13 -0.85 -6.81
CA GLY A 144 2.85 -0.45 -5.60
C GLY A 144 4.22 -1.12 -5.43
N PHE A 145 4.38 -2.34 -5.96
CA PHE A 145 5.59 -3.14 -5.80
C PHE A 145 6.01 -3.28 -4.34
N TRP A 146 5.02 -3.51 -3.48
CA TRP A 146 5.22 -3.82 -2.06
C TRP A 146 4.67 -5.21 -1.80
N LEU A 147 5.49 -6.13 -1.31
CA LEU A 147 5.08 -7.49 -1.02
C LEU A 147 5.05 -7.74 0.50
N GLY A 148 3.86 -7.72 1.08
CA GLY A 148 3.68 -8.09 2.48
C GLY A 148 3.82 -9.60 2.68
N LEU A 149 4.70 -10.02 3.59
CA LEU A 149 4.91 -11.42 3.95
C LEU A 149 3.99 -11.85 5.09
N PRO A 150 3.68 -13.14 5.25
CA PRO A 150 2.87 -13.60 6.37
C PRO A 150 3.52 -13.23 7.71
N THR A 151 2.76 -12.57 8.59
CA THR A 151 3.27 -12.02 9.86
C THR A 151 3.87 -13.10 10.76
N HIS A 152 3.21 -14.26 10.84
CA HIS A 152 3.69 -15.38 11.65
C HIS A 152 5.01 -15.93 11.12
N PHE A 153 5.10 -16.13 9.80
CA PHE A 153 6.31 -16.62 9.14
C PHE A 153 7.48 -15.65 9.36
N SER A 154 7.25 -14.37 9.11
CA SER A 154 8.24 -13.31 9.29
C SER A 154 8.78 -13.26 10.72
N ARG A 155 7.91 -13.31 11.73
CA ARG A 155 8.34 -13.24 13.13
C ARG A 155 9.14 -14.47 13.59
N LYS A 156 8.90 -15.63 13.00
CA LYS A 156 9.52 -16.89 13.41
C LYS A 156 10.86 -17.12 12.72
N TYR A 157 10.94 -16.85 11.41
CA TYR A 157 12.08 -17.25 10.60
C TYR A 157 12.93 -16.09 10.07
N LEU A 158 12.37 -14.88 9.96
CA LEU A 158 13.07 -13.74 9.35
C LEU A 158 13.81 -12.85 10.36
N PRO A 159 14.82 -12.09 9.89
CA PRO A 159 15.53 -11.12 10.71
C PRO A 159 14.61 -10.07 11.35
N LYS A 160 14.97 -9.61 12.56
CA LYS A 160 14.23 -8.55 13.27
C LYS A 160 14.62 -7.14 12.84
N ARG A 161 15.59 -7.01 11.93
CA ARG A 161 16.10 -5.75 11.39
C ARG A 161 15.94 -5.76 9.88
N ASP A 162 15.93 -4.57 9.31
CA ASP A 162 15.91 -4.42 7.86
C ASP A 162 17.19 -5.03 7.30
N GLU A 163 17.03 -5.94 6.35
CA GLU A 163 18.11 -6.77 5.82
C GLU A 163 17.82 -7.09 4.36
N THR A 164 18.88 -7.36 3.60
CA THR A 164 18.74 -7.81 2.21
C THR A 164 18.37 -9.28 2.21
N ILE A 165 17.29 -9.62 1.52
CA ILE A 165 16.84 -10.97 1.26
C ILE A 165 17.05 -11.27 -0.22
N VAL A 166 17.73 -12.35 -0.50
CA VAL A 166 17.98 -12.82 -1.87
C VAL A 166 16.85 -13.76 -2.28
N LEU A 167 16.23 -13.46 -3.42
CA LEU A 167 15.27 -14.33 -4.08
C LEU A 167 15.98 -15.09 -5.19
N VAL A 168 15.91 -16.41 -5.15
CA VAL A 168 16.46 -17.32 -6.16
C VAL A 168 15.29 -17.88 -6.96
N ASP A 169 15.33 -17.74 -8.27
CA ASP A 169 14.28 -18.27 -9.14
C ASP A 169 14.48 -19.78 -9.44
N GLU A 170 13.73 -20.31 -10.41
CA GLU A 170 13.82 -21.71 -10.84
C GLU A 170 15.08 -22.02 -11.68
N VAL A 171 15.69 -20.99 -12.28
CA VAL A 171 16.93 -21.06 -13.07
C VAL A 171 18.17 -20.78 -12.20
N ASP A 172 17.95 -20.63 -10.89
CA ASP A 172 18.93 -20.25 -9.87
C ASP A 172 19.56 -18.84 -10.07
N ASP A 173 18.84 -17.94 -10.75
CA ASP A 173 19.20 -16.52 -10.82
C ASP A 173 18.85 -15.80 -9.51
N GLU A 174 19.77 -14.97 -9.04
CA GLU A 174 19.68 -14.29 -7.75
C GLU A 174 19.21 -12.84 -7.89
N PHE A 175 18.20 -12.46 -7.10
CA PHE A 175 17.63 -11.13 -7.07
C PHE A 175 17.64 -10.56 -5.64
N ASP A 176 18.39 -9.49 -5.45
CA ASP A 176 18.45 -8.80 -4.16
C ASP A 176 17.18 -7.99 -3.89
N THR A 177 16.57 -8.22 -2.73
CA THR A 177 15.40 -7.49 -2.26
C THR A 177 15.60 -6.95 -0.85
N LEU A 178 15.05 -5.77 -0.57
CA LEU A 178 15.10 -5.16 0.76
C LEU A 178 13.90 -5.59 1.58
N TYR A 179 14.15 -6.34 2.65
CA TYR A 179 13.16 -6.69 3.65
C TYR A 179 13.08 -5.61 4.73
N LEU A 180 11.86 -5.12 4.98
CA LEU A 180 11.58 -4.18 6.07
C LEU A 180 10.97 -4.93 7.24
N ALA A 181 11.73 -5.17 8.30
CA ALA A 181 11.30 -5.97 9.45
C ALA A 181 10.14 -5.31 10.21
N ASN A 182 10.16 -3.98 10.34
CA ASN A 182 9.09 -3.26 11.03
C ASN A 182 7.74 -3.31 10.27
N LYS A 183 7.78 -3.47 8.95
CA LYS A 183 6.59 -3.54 8.10
C LYS A 183 6.24 -4.96 7.66
N GLY A 184 7.13 -5.93 7.87
CA GLY A 184 6.95 -7.33 7.52
C GLY A 184 6.80 -7.59 6.02
N GLY A 185 7.64 -6.98 5.18
CA GLY A 185 7.49 -7.11 3.73
C GLY A 185 8.73 -6.73 2.92
N LEU A 186 8.74 -7.17 1.66
CA LEU A 186 9.76 -6.82 0.67
C LEU A 186 9.39 -5.50 -0.02
N SER A 187 10.38 -4.64 -0.23
CA SER A 187 10.24 -3.32 -0.85
C SER A 187 11.19 -3.11 -2.02
N GLY A 188 12.37 -2.53 -1.76
CA GLY A 188 13.42 -2.35 -2.77
C GLY A 188 13.76 -3.70 -3.41
N GLY A 189 14.09 -3.69 -4.71
CA GLY A 189 14.39 -4.92 -5.45
C GLY A 189 13.18 -5.73 -5.90
N TRP A 190 12.09 -5.79 -5.12
CA TRP A 190 10.88 -6.55 -5.48
C TRP A 190 10.29 -6.13 -6.84
N ARG A 191 10.30 -4.83 -7.14
CA ARG A 191 9.89 -4.31 -8.45
C ARG A 191 10.73 -4.90 -9.60
N GLY A 192 12.04 -5.03 -9.39
CA GLY A 192 12.95 -5.60 -10.38
C GLY A 192 12.60 -7.06 -10.66
N PHE A 193 12.47 -7.85 -9.60
CA PHE A 193 12.05 -9.25 -9.67
C PHE A 193 10.70 -9.41 -10.40
N SER A 194 9.68 -8.65 -9.99
CA SER A 194 8.34 -8.74 -10.60
C SER A 194 8.35 -8.43 -12.10
N ILE A 195 9.16 -7.47 -12.53
CA ILE A 195 9.25 -7.08 -13.94
C ILE A 195 10.08 -8.10 -14.73
N ALA A 196 11.19 -8.59 -14.17
CA ALA A 196 12.04 -9.60 -14.81
C ALA A 196 11.24 -10.87 -15.14
N HIS A 197 10.42 -11.32 -14.19
CA HIS A 197 9.56 -12.49 -14.39
C HIS A 197 8.19 -12.15 -15.00
N LYS A 198 7.91 -10.90 -15.37
CA LYS A 198 6.60 -10.47 -15.93
C LYS A 198 5.43 -10.98 -15.09
N LEU A 199 5.50 -10.83 -13.77
CA LEU A 199 4.45 -11.29 -12.87
C LEU A 199 3.17 -10.48 -13.09
N VAL A 200 2.04 -11.17 -13.08
CA VAL A 200 0.71 -10.56 -13.22
C VAL A 200 -0.17 -10.84 -12.01
N ASP A 201 -1.30 -10.16 -11.96
CA ASP A 201 -2.33 -10.41 -10.96
C ASP A 201 -2.92 -11.80 -11.20
N GLY A 202 -3.03 -12.61 -10.14
CA GLY A 202 -3.48 -14.00 -10.22
C GLY A 202 -2.36 -15.03 -10.15
N ASP A 203 -1.14 -14.70 -10.58
CA ASP A 203 0.02 -15.58 -10.42
C ASP A 203 0.21 -15.95 -8.94
N CYS A 204 0.73 -17.14 -8.67
CA CYS A 204 0.99 -17.61 -7.32
C CYS A 204 2.48 -17.91 -7.15
N LEU A 205 3.05 -17.45 -6.03
CA LEU A 205 4.45 -17.67 -5.71
C LEU A 205 4.56 -18.54 -4.47
N LEU A 206 5.40 -19.56 -4.55
CA LEU A 206 5.78 -20.39 -3.42
C LEU A 206 7.18 -19.99 -2.98
N PHE A 207 7.30 -19.54 -1.73
CA PHE A 207 8.56 -19.11 -1.14
C PHE A 207 9.06 -20.20 -0.19
N GLN A 208 10.21 -20.79 -0.51
CA GLN A 208 10.90 -21.77 0.32
C GLN A 208 12.15 -21.12 0.94
N LEU A 209 12.24 -21.07 2.27
CA LEU A 209 13.38 -20.48 2.96
C LEU A 209 14.55 -21.47 3.02
N ILE A 210 15.49 -21.40 2.07
CA ILE A 210 16.68 -22.27 2.06
C ILE A 210 17.70 -21.83 3.10
N GLN A 211 17.89 -20.52 3.25
CA GLN A 211 18.81 -19.94 4.24
C GLN A 211 18.12 -18.77 4.94
N ARG A 212 18.70 -18.30 6.05
CA ARG A 212 18.13 -17.24 6.89
C ARG A 212 17.69 -15.97 6.12
N THR A 213 18.37 -15.64 5.03
CA THR A 213 18.09 -14.48 4.17
C THR A 213 17.99 -14.85 2.68
N LYS A 214 17.74 -16.12 2.36
CA LYS A 214 17.66 -16.61 0.98
C LYS A 214 16.41 -17.46 0.77
N PHE A 215 15.56 -17.05 -0.16
CA PHE A 215 14.39 -17.81 -0.58
C PHE A 215 14.59 -18.40 -1.96
N LYS A 216 14.20 -19.67 -2.14
CA LYS A 216 13.84 -20.18 -3.47
C LYS A 216 12.40 -19.81 -3.75
N VAL A 217 12.14 -19.34 -4.97
CA VAL A 217 10.84 -18.86 -5.40
C VAL A 217 10.42 -19.67 -6.61
N TYR A 218 9.28 -20.36 -6.48
CA TYR A 218 8.65 -21.07 -7.58
C TYR A 218 7.47 -20.25 -8.08
N ILE A 219 7.33 -20.13 -9.40
CA ILE A 219 6.38 -19.22 -10.04
C ILE A 219 5.31 -20.02 -10.76
N ILE A 220 4.09 -19.98 -10.24
CA ILE A 220 2.94 -20.66 -10.82
C ILE A 220 2.09 -19.61 -11.53
N ARG A 221 1.93 -19.79 -12.83
CA ARG A 221 1.21 -18.83 -13.68
C ARG A 221 -0.28 -19.10 -13.63
N ALA A 222 -1.06 -18.04 -13.43
CA ALA A 222 -2.52 -18.14 -13.57
C ALA A 222 -2.94 -18.52 -14.99
N SER A 223 -2.19 -18.07 -16.00
CA SER A 223 -2.49 -18.34 -17.41
C SER A 223 -2.41 -19.81 -17.82
N SER A 224 -1.71 -20.66 -17.06
CA SER A 224 -1.62 -22.09 -17.39
C SER A 224 -2.94 -22.83 -17.16
N TYR A 225 -3.92 -22.19 -16.49
CA TYR A 225 -5.28 -22.71 -16.37
C TYR A 225 -5.86 -23.12 -17.74
N TYR A 226 -5.73 -22.23 -18.76
CA TYR A 226 -6.22 -22.49 -20.11
C TYR A 226 -5.39 -23.49 -20.92
N GLU A 227 -4.16 -23.79 -20.47
CA GLU A 227 -3.31 -24.80 -21.11
C GLU A 227 -3.68 -26.21 -20.62
N THR A 228 -4.21 -26.34 -19.40
CA THR A 228 -4.69 -27.62 -18.86
C THR A 228 -6.08 -28.06 -19.36
N ASP A 229 -6.89 -27.13 -19.86
CA ASP A 229 -8.26 -27.40 -20.35
C ASP A 229 -8.33 -27.69 -21.87
N ASN A 230 -7.18 -27.75 -22.56
CA ASN A 230 -7.04 -28.18 -23.97
C ASN A 230 -6.37 -29.54 -24.09
#